data_AF-A0A960L029-F1
#
_entry.id   AF-A0A960L029-F1
#
_cell.length_a   1.000
_cell.length_b   1.000
_cell.length_c   1.000
_cell.angle_alpha   90.00
_cell.angle_beta   90.00
_cell.angle_gamma   90.00
#
_symmetry.space_group_name_H-M   'P 1'
#
loop_
_entity.id
_entity.type
_entity.pdbx_description
1 polymer ?
#
loop_
_entity_poly.entity_id
_entity_poly.type
_entity_poly.pdbx_seq_one_letter_code
_entity_poly.pdbx_strand_id
1 'polypeptide(L)'
;MPELLQCLRENGTIAAVFCRPLNHQTYQLKGKVQAIRPLADSDRAAIDAYLTSWVEELAELGFGEDYARAIQPPVSDPTWAVTFRIEAVFDQTPGPKAGTAIPQVGLNP
;
A
#
# COMPACT_ATOMS: atom_id res chain seq x y z
N MET A 1 0.75 -14.53 -9.53
CA MET A 1 -0.29 -13.49 -9.39
C MET A 1 -0.81 -12.93 -10.73
N PRO A 2 -0.85 -13.67 -11.86
CA PRO A 2 -1.49 -13.16 -13.07
C PRO A 2 -3.00 -12.89 -12.86
N GLU A 3 -3.63 -13.61 -11.94
CA GLU A 3 -5.05 -13.51 -11.62
C GLU A 3 -5.41 -12.13 -11.06
N LEU A 4 -4.56 -11.55 -10.20
CA LEU A 4 -4.80 -10.21 -9.65
C LEU A 4 -4.79 -9.14 -10.75
N LEU A 5 -3.74 -9.13 -11.59
CA LEU A 5 -3.65 -8.16 -12.68
C LEU A 5 -4.77 -8.33 -13.70
N GLN A 6 -5.21 -9.57 -13.92
CA GLN A 6 -6.38 -9.85 -14.76
C GLN A 6 -7.65 -9.24 -14.13
N CYS A 7 -7.92 -9.50 -12.85
CA CYS A 7 -9.09 -8.90 -12.17
C CYS A 7 -9.07 -7.36 -12.25
N LEU A 8 -7.90 -6.75 -12.02
CA LEU A 8 -7.74 -5.29 -12.11
C LEU A 8 -7.99 -4.77 -13.53
N ARG A 9 -7.61 -5.52 -14.57
CA ARG A 9 -7.88 -5.17 -15.98
C ARG A 9 -9.34 -5.37 -16.36
N GLU A 10 -10.01 -6.37 -15.81
CA GLU A 10 -11.39 -6.71 -16.14
C GLU A 10 -12.41 -5.78 -15.46
N ASN A 11 -12.25 -5.49 -14.17
CA ASN A 11 -13.25 -4.72 -13.40
C ASN A 11 -12.77 -3.32 -12.96
N GLY A 12 -11.45 -3.06 -13.02
CA GLY A 12 -10.85 -1.80 -12.62
C GLY A 12 -11.06 -1.41 -11.17
N THR A 13 -11.56 -2.30 -10.31
CA THR A 13 -11.82 -2.04 -8.90
C THR A 13 -10.66 -2.53 -8.04
N ILE A 14 -10.28 -1.72 -7.07
CA ILE A 14 -9.24 -2.07 -6.12
C ILE A 14 -9.66 -1.69 -4.71
N ALA A 15 -9.31 -2.56 -3.77
CA ALA A 15 -9.30 -2.28 -2.34
C ALA A 15 -7.89 -2.60 -1.82
N ALA A 16 -7.15 -1.59 -1.38
CA ALA A 16 -5.80 -1.73 -0.85
C ALA A 16 -5.80 -1.35 0.64
N VAL A 17 -5.16 -2.16 1.48
CA VAL A 17 -5.07 -1.94 2.93
C VAL A 17 -3.61 -1.66 3.29
N PHE A 18 -3.39 -0.58 4.01
CA PHE A 18 -2.08 -0.17 4.50
C PHE A 18 -2.12 -0.13 6.02
N CYS A 19 -1.12 -0.72 6.67
CA CYS A 19 -0.98 -0.73 8.12
C CYS A 19 0.41 -0.23 8.48
N ARG A 20 0.48 0.68 9.45
CA ARG A 20 1.72 1.08 10.09
C ARG A 20 2.00 0.12 11.26
N PRO A 21 3.09 -0.68 11.22
CA PRO A 21 3.35 -1.69 12.26
C PRO A 21 3.43 -1.13 13.67
N LEU A 22 4.08 0.03 13.86
CA LEU A 22 4.37 0.57 15.19
C LEU A 22 3.12 0.83 16.04
N ASN A 23 2.04 1.32 15.44
CA ASN A 23 0.86 1.77 16.15
C ASN A 23 -0.46 1.18 15.61
N HIS A 24 -0.36 0.22 14.69
CA HIS A 24 -1.48 -0.42 14.00
C HIS A 24 -2.42 0.53 13.27
N GLN A 25 -2.01 1.78 13.03
CA GLN A 25 -2.80 2.73 12.23
C GLN A 25 -3.01 2.13 10.84
N THR A 26 -4.27 1.83 10.53
CA THR A 26 -4.61 1.05 9.34
C THR A 26 -5.70 1.75 8.53
N TYR A 27 -5.50 1.84 7.22
CA TYR A 27 -6.46 2.43 6.30
C TYR A 27 -6.75 1.49 5.14
N GLN A 28 -8.03 1.38 4.76
CA GLN A 28 -8.45 0.74 3.51
C GLN A 28 -8.85 1.79 2.49
N LEU A 29 -8.16 1.81 1.35
CA LEU A 29 -8.45 2.66 0.21
C LEU A 29 -9.22 1.83 -0.83
N LYS A 30 -10.39 2.30 -1.24
CA LYS A 30 -11.15 1.72 -2.36
C LYS A 30 -11.20 2.70 -3.51
N GLY A 31 -11.15 2.19 -4.73
CA GLY A 31 -11.20 3.07 -5.89
C GLY A 31 -11.16 2.36 -7.23
N LYS A 32 -10.81 3.17 -8.24
CA LYS A 32 -10.79 2.76 -9.65
C LYS A 32 -9.40 2.89 -10.25
N VAL A 33 -8.91 1.80 -10.83
CA VAL A 33 -7.66 1.74 -11.57
C VAL A 33 -7.71 2.73 -12.73
N GLN A 34 -6.66 3.53 -12.86
CA GLN A 34 -6.43 4.48 -13.96
C GLN A 34 -5.34 3.98 -14.91
N ALA A 35 -4.31 3.32 -14.38
CA ALA A 35 -3.23 2.77 -15.19
C ALA A 35 -2.62 1.52 -14.54
N ILE A 36 -2.22 0.57 -15.38
CA ILE A 36 -1.40 -0.58 -15.02
C ILE A 36 -0.25 -0.62 -16.02
N ARG A 37 0.98 -0.47 -15.53
CA ARG A 37 2.18 -0.44 -16.37
C ARG A 37 3.31 -1.25 -15.73
N PRO A 38 4.30 -1.70 -16.50
CA PRO A 38 5.54 -2.20 -15.92
C PRO A 38 6.14 -1.17 -14.96
N LEU A 39 6.82 -1.65 -13.92
CA LEU A 39 7.59 -0.80 -13.03
C LEU A 39 8.63 -0.03 -13.86
N ALA A 40 8.70 1.27 -13.66
CA ALA A 40 9.66 2.14 -14.33
C ALA A 40 10.81 2.47 -13.38
N ASP A 41 11.97 2.85 -13.91
CA ASP A 41 13.12 3.24 -13.07
C ASP A 41 12.81 4.45 -12.18
N SER A 42 11.89 5.33 -12.61
CA SER A 42 11.40 6.45 -11.81
C SER A 42 10.67 6.03 -10.53
N ASP A 43 10.17 4.80 -10.44
CA ASP A 43 9.46 4.30 -9.25
C ASP A 43 10.42 3.79 -8.17
N ARG A 44 11.69 3.52 -8.52
CA ARG A 44 12.68 2.91 -7.61
C ARG A 44 12.91 3.76 -6.36
N ALA A 45 13.00 5.09 -6.53
CA ALA A 45 13.20 5.99 -5.39
C ALA A 45 12.06 5.92 -4.36
N ALA A 46 10.81 5.76 -4.80
CA ALA A 46 9.66 5.61 -3.90
C ALA A 46 9.67 4.25 -3.19
N ILE A 47 10.06 3.19 -3.89
CA ILE A 47 10.23 1.85 -3.33
C ILE A 47 11.34 1.84 -2.27
N ASP A 48 12.51 2.42 -2.58
CA ASP A 48 13.65 2.45 -1.66
C ASP A 48 13.32 3.25 -0.40
N ALA A 49 12.59 4.37 -0.54
CA ALA A 49 12.09 5.14 0.59
C ALA A 49 11.13 4.32 1.46
N TYR A 50 10.18 3.58 0.84
CA TYR A 50 9.28 2.69 1.58
C TYR A 50 10.04 1.58 2.32
N LEU A 51 10.95 0.89 1.63
CA LEU A 51 11.75 -0.18 2.22
C LEU A 51 12.66 0.31 3.35
N THR A 52 13.16 1.55 3.28
CA THR A 52 13.91 2.19 4.36
C THR A 52 13.00 2.43 5.56
N SER A 53 11.83 3.06 5.35
CA SER A 53 10.86 3.31 6.43
C SER A 53 10.36 2.02 7.11
N TRP A 54 10.27 0.91 6.38
CA TRP A 54 9.95 -0.41 6.93
C TRP A 54 10.99 -0.90 7.95
N VAL A 55 12.28 -0.71 7.65
CA VAL A 55 13.36 -1.10 8.57
C VAL A 55 13.32 -0.23 9.83
N GLU A 56 13.10 1.07 9.67
CA GLU A 56 12.97 2.02 10.78
C GLU A 56 11.80 1.65 11.70
N GLU A 57 10.61 1.38 11.15
CA GLU A 57 9.41 0.96 11.90
C GLU A 57 9.65 -0.32 12.71
N LEU A 58 10.30 -1.32 12.13
CA LEU A 58 10.58 -2.59 12.82
C LEU A 58 11.67 -2.44 13.88
N ALA A 59 12.66 -1.57 13.65
CA ALA A 59 13.67 -1.25 14.65
C ALA A 59 13.03 -0.63 15.90
N GLU A 60 12.05 0.26 15.73
CA GLU A 60 11.30 0.84 16.86
C GLU A 60 10.49 -0.20 17.65
N LEU A 61 10.07 -1.29 17.01
CA LEU A 61 9.43 -2.44 17.65
C LEU A 61 10.42 -3.41 18.32
N GLY A 62 11.73 -3.14 18.25
CA GLY A 62 12.79 -3.95 18.85
C GLY A 62 13.30 -5.09 17.97
N PHE A 63 12.94 -5.12 16.69
CA PHE A 63 13.49 -6.10 15.74
C PHE A 63 14.85 -5.64 15.20
N GLY A 64 15.78 -6.57 15.04
CA GLY A 64 17.08 -6.28 14.44
C GLY A 64 16.98 -5.98 12.94
N GLU A 65 17.92 -5.16 12.44
CA GLU A 65 17.96 -4.76 11.03
C GLU A 65 18.03 -5.95 10.06
N ASP A 66 18.85 -6.97 10.38
CA ASP A 66 18.97 -8.19 9.56
C ASP A 66 17.62 -8.90 9.42
N TYR A 67 16.86 -8.96 10.51
CA TYR A 67 15.51 -9.53 10.48
C TYR A 67 14.58 -8.67 9.64
N ALA A 68 14.57 -7.35 9.86
CA ALA A 68 13.71 -6.42 9.14
C ALA A 68 13.94 -6.46 7.63
N ARG A 69 15.22 -6.52 7.19
CA ARG A 69 15.61 -6.67 5.79
C ARG A 69 15.25 -8.04 5.23
N ALA A 70 15.43 -9.12 5.99
CA ALA A 70 15.09 -10.47 5.55
C ALA A 70 13.59 -10.66 5.27
N ILE A 71 12.72 -9.89 5.94
CA ILE A 71 11.27 -9.94 5.75
C ILE A 71 10.71 -8.83 4.86
N GLN A 72 11.57 -8.05 4.20
CA GLN A 72 11.11 -7.05 3.23
C GLN A 72 10.39 -7.72 2.05
N PRO A 73 9.32 -7.08 1.51
CA PRO A 73 8.69 -7.55 0.29
C PRO A 73 9.73 -7.58 -0.86
N PRO A 74 9.89 -8.69 -1.58
CA PRO A 74 10.82 -8.75 -2.70
C PRO A 74 10.32 -7.89 -3.86
N VAL A 75 11.16 -7.00 -4.35
CA VAL A 75 10.92 -6.32 -5.65
C VAL A 75 11.61 -7.16 -6.71
N SER A 76 10.82 -7.96 -7.41
CA SER A 76 11.30 -8.94 -8.40
C SER A 76 10.69 -8.71 -9.76
N ASP A 77 11.43 -8.98 -10.82
CA ASP A 77 10.87 -8.87 -12.17
C ASP A 77 10.09 -10.14 -12.54
N PRO A 78 8.87 -10.00 -13.11
CA PRO A 78 8.21 -8.76 -13.48
C PRO A 78 7.42 -8.09 -12.32
N THR A 79 7.69 -6.80 -12.05
CA THR A 79 6.86 -5.95 -11.16
C THR A 79 6.03 -4.96 -11.97
N TRP A 80 4.81 -4.66 -11.49
CA TRP A 80 3.86 -3.74 -12.13
C TRP A 80 3.50 -2.60 -11.18
N ALA A 81 3.41 -1.38 -11.71
CA ALA A 81 2.86 -0.23 -11.01
C ALA A 81 1.37 -0.07 -11.34
N VAL A 82 0.55 0.08 -10.30
CA VAL A 82 -0.90 0.31 -10.41
C VAL A 82 -1.23 1.69 -9.87
N THR A 83 -1.75 2.56 -10.74
CA THR A 83 -2.29 3.87 -10.36
C THR A 83 -3.80 3.78 -10.29
N PHE A 84 -4.41 4.28 -9.22
CA PHE A 84 -5.86 4.29 -9.06
C PHE A 84 -6.34 5.58 -8.38
N ARG A 85 -7.54 6.02 -8.74
CA ARG A 85 -8.24 7.13 -8.08
C ARG A 85 -8.96 6.59 -6.85
N ILE A 86 -8.68 7.17 -5.68
CA ILE A 86 -9.34 6.82 -4.43
C ILE A 86 -10.78 7.37 -4.44
N GLU A 87 -11.76 6.51 -4.18
CA GLU A 87 -13.18 6.84 -4.11
C GLU A 87 -13.73 6.75 -2.68
N ALA A 88 -13.13 5.92 -1.84
CA ALA A 88 -13.50 5.80 -0.44
C ALA A 88 -12.29 5.42 0.42
N VAL A 89 -12.28 5.92 1.65
CA VAL A 89 -11.26 5.63 2.66
C VAL A 89 -11.98 5.12 3.89
N PHE A 90 -11.50 4.06 4.50
CA PHE A 90 -12.04 3.51 5.74
C PHE A 90 -10.93 3.41 6.77
N ASP A 91 -11.23 3.82 8.01
CA ASP A 91 -10.39 3.53 9.17
C ASP A 91 -10.51 2.04 9.47
N GLN A 92 -9.39 1.33 9.46
CA GLN A 92 -9.29 -0.09 9.79
C GLN A 92 -8.40 -0.31 11.01
N THR A 93 -8.02 0.77 11.71
CA THR A 93 -7.24 0.71 12.94
C THR A 93 -8.02 -0.12 13.96
N PRO A 94 -7.44 -1.17 14.55
CA PRO A 94 -8.13 -2.03 15.50
C PRO A 94 -8.77 -1.22 16.64
N GLY A 95 -10.06 -1.41 16.86
CA GLY A 95 -10.82 -0.72 17.91
C GLY A 95 -12.28 -0.47 17.53
N PRO A 96 -13.06 0.21 18.39
CA PRO A 96 -14.50 0.40 18.20
C PRO A 96 -14.90 1.15 16.93
N LYS A 97 -13.97 1.86 16.29
CA LYS A 97 -14.20 2.64 15.07
C LYS A 97 -13.74 1.94 13.79
N ALA A 98 -13.16 0.74 13.88
CA ALA A 98 -12.75 -0.03 12.71
C ALA A 98 -13.92 -0.24 11.73
N GLY A 99 -13.67 -0.08 10.44
CA GLY A 99 -14.67 -0.11 9.39
C GLY A 99 -15.40 1.21 9.14
N THR A 100 -15.13 2.27 9.92
CA THR A 100 -15.79 3.57 9.72
C THR A 100 -15.25 4.27 8.47
N ALA A 101 -16.15 4.77 7.62
CA ALA A 101 -15.76 5.60 6.49
C ALA A 101 -15.16 6.94 6.96
N ILE A 102 -14.02 7.32 6.39
CA ILE A 102 -13.40 8.61 6.62
C ILE A 102 -13.94 9.58 5.56
N PRO A 103 -14.61 10.69 5.95
CA PRO A 103 -15.09 11.68 5.00
C PRO A 103 -13.92 12.22 4.17
N GLN A 104 -14.04 12.17 2.84
CA GLN A 104 -13.09 12.85 1.97
C GLN A 104 -13.29 14.35 2.12
N VAL A 105 -12.37 15.03 2.80
CA VAL A 105 -12.28 16.49 2.74
C VAL A 105 -11.77 16.82 1.34
N GLY A 106 -12.57 17.56 0.57
CA GLY A 106 -12.34 17.79 -0.85
C GLY A 106 -10.91 18.21 -1.16
N LEU A 107 -10.16 17.31 -1.80
CA LEU A 107 -9.03 17.70 -2.63
C LEU A 107 -9.67 18.31 -3.88
N ASN A 108 -9.90 19.62 -3.84
CA ASN A 108 -10.23 20.34 -5.08
C ASN A 108 -9.09 20.09 -6.08
N PRO A 109 -9.42 19.76 -7.34
CA PRO A 109 -8.43 19.70 -8.40
C PRO A 109 -7.69 21.03 -8.58
#